data_AF-X1RU87-F1
#
_entry.id   AF-X1RU87-F1
#
_cell.length_a   1.000
_cell.length_b   1.000
_cell.length_c   1.000
_cell.angle_alpha   90.00
_cell.angle_beta   90.00
_cell.angle_gamma   90.00
#
_symmetry.space_group_name_H-M   'P 1'
#
loop_
_entity.id
_entity.type
_entity.pdbx_description
1 polymer ?
#
loop_
_entity_poly.entity_id
_entity_poly.type
_entity_poly.pdbx_seq_one_letter_code
_entity_poly.pdbx_strand_id
1 'polypeptide(L)'
;EKGIGRFAILKLGRRIEVTTRAQGASDESIVNFDFSEYDDDFFSKKKKEEDIFLDQLRITMTARTPKVMVEKQIVLGKRKLDRKPYGTKIEITQLKGSWSDGKIKTVSSDLVRLMPLFREADSSQKADARSEIGGAQRKSDFSIYIYKDEREFPLTEEHQEELLRLLDERSVFRIRDGHYDQMKGEFRFLLDDQPRVLRLTDEKISGLTIFRRRFVKKGERIKGRDGRITSCGSFRFNFSIFDFSPQAPEKYKLDRADKKLIKPHRVYLYRDDIRVYPYGEQDDDWLKIDTDRGTVAAKEFLSNDQIVGW
;
A
#
# COMPACT_ATOMS: atom_id res chain seq x y z
N GLU A 1 16.69 -7.70 -12.16
CA GLU A 1 16.08 -9.04 -12.17
C GLU A 1 14.57 -8.96 -12.41
N LYS A 2 14.11 -9.27 -13.63
CA LYS A 2 12.69 -9.53 -13.90
C LYS A 2 12.46 -11.04 -13.71
N GLY A 3 11.71 -11.46 -12.70
CA GLY A 3 11.35 -12.88 -12.59
C GLY A 3 11.20 -13.46 -11.19
N ILE A 4 11.53 -12.73 -10.12
CA ILE A 4 11.38 -13.25 -8.74
C ILE A 4 9.88 -13.31 -8.35
N GLY A 5 9.09 -12.31 -8.77
CA GLY A 5 7.66 -12.24 -8.45
C GLY A 5 6.79 -13.36 -9.07
N ARG A 6 7.13 -13.88 -10.27
CA ARG A 6 6.34 -14.93 -10.94
C ARG A 6 6.37 -16.28 -10.21
N PHE A 7 7.38 -16.50 -9.37
CA PHE A 7 7.48 -17.71 -8.55
C PHE A 7 6.95 -17.53 -7.13
N ALA A 8 6.54 -16.31 -6.74
CA ALA A 8 5.95 -16.07 -5.42
C ALA A 8 4.67 -16.88 -5.21
N ILE A 9 3.87 -17.09 -6.27
CA ILE A 9 2.68 -17.95 -6.24
C ILE A 9 3.01 -19.42 -5.92
N LEU A 10 4.21 -19.90 -6.27
CA LEU A 10 4.67 -21.26 -5.95
C LEU A 10 4.97 -21.44 -4.46
N LYS A 11 5.17 -20.35 -3.72
CA LYS A 11 5.31 -20.40 -2.27
C LYS A 11 3.96 -20.65 -1.59
N LEU A 12 2.84 -20.43 -2.27
CA LEU A 12 1.50 -20.54 -1.70
C LEU A 12 0.87 -21.92 -1.92
N GLY A 13 1.19 -22.61 -3.01
CA GLY A 13 0.65 -23.94 -3.32
C GLY A 13 1.41 -24.63 -4.45
N ARG A 14 1.11 -25.92 -4.65
CA ARG A 14 1.79 -26.76 -5.67
C ARG A 14 1.11 -26.76 -7.03
N ARG A 15 -0.16 -26.36 -7.10
CA ARG A 15 -0.90 -26.28 -8.34
C ARG A 15 -1.53 -24.90 -8.51
N ILE A 16 -1.19 -24.24 -9.61
CA ILE A 16 -1.69 -22.91 -9.96
C ILE A 16 -2.35 -22.97 -11.34
N GLU A 17 -3.59 -22.50 -11.40
CA GLU A 17 -4.30 -22.26 -12.65
C GLU A 17 -4.49 -20.75 -12.84
N VAL A 18 -3.97 -20.21 -13.94
CA VAL A 18 -4.21 -18.82 -14.34
C VAL A 18 -5.14 -18.84 -15.55
N THR A 19 -6.38 -18.44 -15.34
CA THR A 19 -7.31 -18.22 -16.46
C THR A 19 -7.32 -16.73 -16.79
N THR A 20 -7.12 -16.36 -18.05
CA THR A 20 -7.14 -14.97 -18.50
C THR A 20 -7.85 -14.81 -19.84
N ARG A 21 -8.53 -13.68 -20.01
CA ARG A 21 -9.15 -13.29 -21.27
C ARG A 21 -8.98 -11.80 -21.45
N ALA A 22 -8.33 -11.39 -22.54
CA ALA A 22 -8.18 -9.98 -22.89
C ALA A 22 -9.51 -9.40 -23.40
N GLN A 23 -9.68 -8.08 -23.28
CA GLN A 23 -10.84 -7.40 -23.85
C GLN A 23 -10.88 -7.61 -25.38
N GLY A 24 -12.01 -8.10 -25.88
CA GLY A 24 -12.20 -8.39 -27.31
C GLY A 24 -11.72 -9.77 -27.79
N ALA A 25 -11.06 -10.57 -26.94
CA ALA A 25 -10.63 -11.92 -27.33
C ALA A 25 -11.82 -12.90 -27.44
N SER A 26 -11.78 -13.78 -28.44
CA SER A 26 -12.76 -14.86 -28.65
C SER A 26 -12.70 -15.90 -27.54
N ASP A 27 -11.49 -16.30 -27.17
CA ASP A 27 -11.21 -17.40 -26.26
C ASP A 27 -10.63 -16.92 -24.93
N GLU A 28 -10.77 -17.75 -23.89
CA GLU A 28 -9.99 -17.61 -22.66
C GLU A 28 -8.77 -18.54 -22.71
N SER A 29 -7.63 -18.03 -22.27
CA SER A 29 -6.39 -18.80 -22.13
C SER A 29 -6.24 -19.31 -20.70
N ILE A 30 -5.76 -20.53 -20.55
CA ILE A 30 -5.54 -21.18 -19.26
C ILE A 30 -4.09 -21.62 -19.22
N VAL A 31 -3.34 -21.12 -18.24
CA VAL A 31 -1.98 -21.52 -17.95
C VAL A 31 -1.98 -22.37 -16.68
N ASN A 32 -1.53 -23.61 -16.79
CA ASN A 32 -1.47 -24.56 -15.68
C ASN A 32 -0.02 -24.82 -15.27
N PHE A 33 0.25 -24.54 -14.01
CA PHE A 33 1.46 -24.91 -13.28
C PHE A 33 1.09 -26.07 -12.36
N ASP A 34 1.51 -27.29 -12.68
CA ASP A 34 1.33 -28.46 -11.80
C ASP A 34 2.71 -28.95 -11.37
N PHE A 35 3.07 -28.61 -10.13
CA PHE A 35 4.33 -29.01 -9.51
C PHE A 35 4.09 -29.96 -8.34
N SER A 36 2.95 -30.67 -8.35
CA SER A 36 2.56 -31.63 -7.31
C SER A 36 3.51 -32.82 -7.18
N GLU A 37 4.26 -33.14 -8.24
CA GLU A 37 5.26 -34.21 -8.24
C GLU A 37 6.59 -33.84 -7.58
N TYR A 38 6.84 -32.55 -7.34
CA TYR A 38 8.09 -32.03 -6.79
C TYR A 38 7.96 -31.73 -5.29
N ASP A 39 9.08 -31.81 -4.57
CA ASP A 39 9.17 -31.28 -3.21
C ASP A 39 9.22 -29.74 -3.19
N ASP A 40 9.35 -29.16 -1.99
CA ASP A 40 9.26 -27.72 -1.83
C ASP A 40 10.48 -26.96 -2.36
N ASP A 41 11.63 -27.63 -2.39
CA ASP A 41 12.91 -27.07 -2.81
C ASP A 41 13.30 -27.47 -4.25
N PHE A 42 12.47 -28.29 -4.91
CA PHE A 42 12.74 -28.86 -6.23
C PHE A 42 14.05 -29.67 -6.26
N PHE A 43 14.33 -30.43 -5.21
CA PHE A 43 15.47 -31.38 -5.16
C PHE A 43 15.03 -32.83 -5.38
N SER A 44 13.73 -33.09 -5.36
CA SER A 44 13.21 -34.42 -5.63
C SER A 44 11.93 -34.40 -6.46
N LYS A 45 11.79 -35.44 -7.28
CA LYS A 45 10.57 -35.73 -8.05
C LYS A 45 10.06 -37.11 -7.66
N LYS A 46 8.79 -37.20 -7.28
CA LYS A 46 8.16 -38.45 -6.81
C LYS A 46 8.98 -39.17 -5.72
N LYS A 47 9.56 -38.39 -4.80
CA LYS A 47 10.44 -38.87 -3.70
C LYS A 47 11.75 -39.53 -4.15
N LYS A 48 12.21 -39.24 -5.36
CA LYS A 48 13.56 -39.58 -5.82
C LYS A 48 14.36 -38.30 -5.96
N GLU A 49 15.55 -38.26 -5.37
CA GLU A 49 16.49 -37.16 -5.55
C GLU A 49 16.88 -37.07 -7.03
N GLU A 50 16.74 -35.86 -7.57
CA GLU A 50 17.03 -35.55 -8.97
C GLU A 50 17.40 -34.06 -9.05
N ASP A 51 18.47 -33.75 -9.77
CA ASP A 51 18.84 -32.36 -10.05
C ASP A 51 17.82 -31.75 -11.04
N ILE A 52 16.80 -31.09 -10.49
CA ILE A 52 15.72 -30.48 -11.29
C ILE A 52 16.11 -29.07 -11.68
N PHE A 53 16.21 -28.84 -12.99
CA PHE A 53 16.49 -27.51 -13.54
C PHE A 53 15.20 -26.79 -13.93
N LEU A 54 15.23 -25.45 -13.93
CA LEU A 54 14.05 -24.62 -14.18
C LEU A 54 13.44 -24.82 -15.58
N ASP A 55 14.26 -25.13 -16.57
CA ASP A 55 13.85 -25.43 -17.94
C ASP A 55 13.14 -26.79 -18.08
N GLN A 56 13.30 -27.68 -17.11
CA GLN A 56 12.59 -28.96 -17.04
C GLN A 56 11.17 -28.83 -16.48
N LEU A 57 10.85 -27.68 -15.86
CA LEU A 57 9.52 -27.40 -15.34
C LEU A 57 8.54 -27.15 -16.50
N ARG A 58 7.71 -28.14 -16.77
CA ARG A 58 6.69 -28.04 -17.81
C ARG A 58 5.49 -27.25 -17.33
N ILE A 59 5.14 -26.23 -18.10
CA ILE A 59 3.92 -25.44 -17.94
C ILE A 59 3.06 -25.71 -19.18
N THR A 60 1.77 -25.95 -18.99
CA THR A 60 0.86 -26.16 -20.11
C THR A 60 -0.02 -24.93 -20.31
N MET A 61 -0.31 -24.62 -21.57
CA MET A 61 -1.25 -23.55 -21.94
C MET A 61 -2.28 -24.13 -22.89
N THR A 62 -3.56 -23.84 -22.62
CA THR A 62 -4.66 -24.19 -23.52
C THR A 62 -5.55 -22.97 -23.74
N ALA A 63 -6.27 -22.95 -24.85
CA ALA A 63 -7.30 -21.97 -25.15
C ALA A 63 -8.65 -22.69 -25.26
N ARG A 64 -9.71 -22.05 -24.80
CA ARG A 64 -11.08 -22.57 -24.94
C ARG A 64 -12.10 -21.44 -25.06
N THR A 65 -13.28 -21.79 -25.53
CA THR A 65 -14.46 -20.92 -25.44
C THR A 65 -14.68 -20.48 -23.99
N PRO A 66 -14.99 -19.19 -23.73
CA PRO A 66 -15.06 -18.65 -22.37
C PRO A 66 -16.05 -19.41 -21.47
N LYS A 67 -15.57 -19.89 -20.32
CA LYS A 67 -16.39 -20.51 -19.27
C LYS A 67 -16.24 -19.77 -17.95
N VAL A 68 -15.03 -19.33 -17.62
CA VAL A 68 -14.74 -18.60 -16.38
C VAL A 68 -14.85 -17.10 -16.61
N MET A 69 -14.38 -16.59 -17.74
CA MET A 69 -14.38 -15.17 -18.10
C MET A 69 -15.66 -14.79 -18.87
N VAL A 70 -16.78 -14.92 -18.19
CA VAL A 70 -18.12 -14.60 -18.70
C VAL A 70 -18.75 -13.45 -17.92
N GLU A 71 -19.65 -12.73 -18.58
CA GLU A 71 -20.45 -11.71 -17.93
C GLU A 71 -21.39 -12.38 -16.91
N LYS A 72 -21.31 -11.92 -15.66
CA LYS A 72 -22.19 -12.39 -14.59
C LYS A 72 -22.23 -11.39 -13.45
N GLN A 73 -23.36 -11.34 -12.75
CA GLN A 73 -23.43 -10.66 -11.48
C GLN A 73 -22.65 -11.45 -10.43
N ILE A 74 -21.78 -10.78 -9.70
CA ILE A 74 -21.03 -11.34 -8.57
C ILE A 74 -21.28 -10.53 -7.31
N VAL A 75 -21.09 -11.19 -6.16
CA VAL A 75 -21.13 -10.56 -4.85
C VAL A 75 -19.71 -10.55 -4.28
N LEU A 76 -19.20 -9.37 -3.93
CA LEU A 76 -17.93 -9.15 -3.25
C LEU A 76 -18.19 -8.32 -1.98
N GLY A 77 -17.96 -8.91 -0.82
CA GLY A 77 -18.47 -8.46 0.47
C GLY A 77 -19.97 -8.15 0.39
N LYS A 78 -20.34 -6.91 0.73
CA LYS A 78 -21.72 -6.39 0.65
C LYS A 78 -22.09 -5.86 -0.74
N ARG A 79 -21.17 -5.83 -1.71
CA ARG A 79 -21.37 -5.19 -3.03
C ARG A 79 -21.78 -6.20 -4.09
N LYS A 80 -22.80 -5.85 -4.87
CA LYS A 80 -23.15 -6.53 -6.13
C LYS A 80 -22.46 -5.82 -7.29
N LEU A 81 -21.79 -6.57 -8.16
CA LEU A 81 -21.01 -6.05 -9.27
C LEU A 81 -21.30 -6.85 -10.53
N ASP A 82 -21.44 -6.16 -11.66
CA ASP A 82 -21.49 -6.79 -12.97
C ASP A 82 -20.07 -7.03 -13.46
N ARG A 83 -19.62 -8.29 -13.37
CA ARG A 83 -18.28 -8.67 -13.80
C ARG A 83 -18.25 -8.69 -15.32
N LYS A 84 -17.34 -7.94 -15.90
CA LYS A 84 -17.08 -7.94 -17.35
C LYS A 84 -16.60 -9.31 -17.85
N PRO A 85 -16.78 -9.63 -19.15
CA PRO A 85 -16.42 -10.93 -19.71
C PRO A 85 -14.91 -11.05 -20.02
N TYR A 86 -14.05 -10.32 -19.31
CA TYR A 86 -12.60 -10.30 -19.50
C TYR A 86 -11.91 -9.97 -18.17
N GLY A 87 -10.63 -10.36 -18.05
CA GLY A 87 -9.85 -10.23 -16.84
C GLY A 87 -8.98 -11.46 -16.57
N THR A 88 -8.49 -11.58 -15.34
CA THR A 88 -7.60 -12.66 -14.91
C THR A 88 -8.07 -13.24 -13.57
N LYS A 89 -8.14 -14.57 -13.48
CA LYS A 89 -8.39 -15.34 -12.25
C LYS A 89 -7.15 -16.18 -12.02
N ILE A 90 -6.62 -16.12 -10.80
CA ILE A 90 -5.55 -16.99 -10.33
C ILE A 90 -6.14 -17.90 -9.26
N GLU A 91 -6.07 -19.21 -9.46
CA GLU A 91 -6.50 -20.22 -8.50
C GLU A 91 -5.29 -21.02 -8.05
N ILE A 92 -5.10 -21.13 -6.73
CA ILE A 92 -3.98 -21.86 -6.13
C ILE A 92 -4.58 -22.98 -5.28
N THR A 93 -4.17 -24.22 -5.56
CA THR A 93 -4.61 -25.43 -4.87
C THR A 93 -3.40 -26.21 -4.37
N GLN A 94 -3.64 -27.24 -3.55
CA GLN A 94 -2.59 -27.96 -2.82
C GLN A 94 -1.69 -26.97 -2.06
N LEU A 95 -2.32 -26.17 -1.21
CA LEU A 95 -1.68 -25.09 -0.48
C LEU A 95 -0.51 -25.59 0.37
N LYS A 96 0.57 -24.81 0.43
CA LYS A 96 1.72 -25.09 1.29
C LYS A 96 1.43 -24.60 2.72
N GLY A 97 1.67 -25.49 3.69
CA GLY A 97 1.42 -25.23 5.11
C GLY A 97 -0.07 -25.10 5.47
N SER A 98 -0.35 -24.94 6.75
CA SER A 98 -1.71 -24.70 7.24
C SER A 98 -2.10 -23.22 7.11
N TRP A 99 -3.39 -22.98 6.84
CA TRP A 99 -4.01 -21.65 6.79
C TRP A 99 -4.95 -21.49 7.99
N SER A 100 -4.35 -21.34 9.18
CA SER A 100 -5.09 -21.09 10.41
C SER A 100 -5.68 -19.67 10.45
N ASP A 101 -6.64 -19.44 11.32
CA ASP A 101 -7.23 -18.11 11.53
C ASP A 101 -6.18 -17.05 11.86
N GLY A 102 -5.17 -17.38 12.66
CA GLY A 102 -4.08 -16.47 13.00
C GLY A 102 -3.26 -16.06 11.76
N LYS A 103 -3.00 -17.01 10.85
CA LYS A 103 -2.29 -16.73 9.59
C LYS A 103 -3.14 -15.84 8.67
N ILE A 104 -4.44 -16.14 8.56
CA ILE A 104 -5.38 -15.34 7.77
C ILE A 104 -5.49 -13.91 8.32
N LYS A 105 -5.57 -13.73 9.65
CA LYS A 105 -5.55 -12.42 10.30
C LYS A 105 -4.29 -11.62 9.99
N THR A 106 -3.14 -12.29 10.00
CA THR A 106 -1.85 -11.66 9.68
C THR A 106 -1.83 -11.18 8.22
N VAL A 107 -2.16 -12.08 7.29
CA VAL A 107 -2.25 -11.75 5.85
C VAL A 107 -3.27 -10.64 5.60
N SER A 108 -4.42 -10.68 6.26
CA SER A 108 -5.46 -9.65 6.18
C SER A 108 -4.92 -8.27 6.59
N SER A 109 -4.26 -8.19 7.75
CA SER A 109 -3.63 -6.96 8.24
C SER A 109 -2.60 -6.40 7.26
N ASP A 110 -1.79 -7.25 6.63
CA ASP A 110 -0.78 -6.82 5.65
C ASP A 110 -1.42 -6.38 4.33
N LEU A 111 -2.39 -7.14 3.82
CA LEU A 111 -3.10 -6.83 2.58
C LEU A 111 -3.86 -5.51 2.68
N VAL A 112 -4.48 -5.21 3.83
CA VAL A 112 -5.18 -3.94 4.04
C VAL A 112 -4.27 -2.73 3.84
N ARG A 113 -2.96 -2.84 4.15
CA ARG A 113 -1.98 -1.77 3.92
C ARG A 113 -1.69 -1.51 2.44
N LEU A 114 -2.07 -2.42 1.54
CA LEU A 114 -2.00 -2.17 0.10
C LEU A 114 -2.98 -1.09 -0.34
N MET A 115 -4.06 -0.88 0.40
CA MET A 115 -5.03 0.18 0.16
C MET A 115 -4.59 1.46 0.88
N PRO A 116 -4.88 2.66 0.33
CA PRO A 116 -4.65 3.92 1.02
C PRO A 116 -5.40 3.96 2.36
N LEU A 117 -4.68 4.28 3.45
CA LEU A 117 -5.26 4.45 4.78
C LEU A 117 -6.30 5.58 4.80
N PHE A 118 -6.04 6.64 4.02
CA PHE A 118 -6.87 7.82 3.90
C PHE A 118 -7.69 7.66 2.62
N ARG A 119 -8.83 6.97 2.72
CA ARG A 119 -9.86 7.16 1.70
C ARG A 119 -10.40 8.55 1.94
N GLU A 120 -10.11 9.49 1.02
CA GLU A 120 -10.77 10.79 0.97
C GLU A 120 -12.28 10.55 1.10
N ALA A 121 -12.83 10.73 2.30
CA ALA A 121 -14.22 11.09 2.44
C ALA A 121 -14.27 12.47 1.79
N ASP A 122 -14.85 12.55 0.60
CA ASP A 122 -14.84 13.75 -0.23
C ASP A 122 -15.11 14.98 0.65
N SER A 123 -14.22 15.95 0.51
CA SER A 123 -14.34 17.29 1.05
C SER A 123 -15.72 17.88 0.74
N SER A 124 -16.68 17.74 1.65
CA SER A 124 -17.69 18.72 2.01
C SER A 124 -18.74 18.07 2.90
N GLN A 125 -19.08 18.77 3.97
CA GLN A 125 -20.07 18.44 4.99
C GLN A 125 -19.54 17.55 6.12
N LYS A 126 -19.43 18.19 7.29
CA LYS A 126 -19.70 17.55 8.57
C LYS A 126 -21.02 16.79 8.43
N ALA A 127 -20.94 15.51 8.15
CA ALA A 127 -22.03 14.58 8.37
C ALA A 127 -21.60 13.70 9.54
N ASP A 128 -22.48 13.64 10.53
CA ASP A 128 -22.31 12.96 11.78
C ASP A 128 -21.70 11.56 11.61
N ALA A 129 -20.83 11.18 12.54
CA ALA A 129 -20.12 9.90 12.62
C ALA A 129 -21.05 8.68 12.86
N ARG A 130 -22.28 8.70 12.33
CA ARG A 130 -23.27 7.62 12.41
C ARG A 130 -24.15 7.49 11.15
N SER A 131 -23.73 7.98 9.99
CA SER A 131 -24.48 7.76 8.75
C SER A 131 -23.92 6.58 7.96
N GLU A 132 -24.57 5.44 8.21
CA GLU A 132 -25.08 4.51 7.20
C GLU A 132 -24.16 4.09 6.04
N ILE A 133 -23.84 2.79 6.08
CA ILE A 133 -23.74 1.87 4.95
C ILE A 133 -24.49 2.40 3.71
N GLY A 134 -23.75 2.99 2.76
CA GLY A 134 -24.25 3.27 1.41
C GLY A 134 -24.36 4.74 1.03
N GLY A 135 -23.22 5.37 0.75
CA GLY A 135 -23.20 6.69 0.11
C GLY A 135 -21.87 6.95 -0.58
N ALA A 136 -21.87 6.85 -1.91
CA ALA A 136 -20.83 7.31 -2.85
C ALA A 136 -19.36 7.21 -2.36
N GLN A 137 -18.88 6.01 -2.02
CA GLN A 137 -17.44 5.76 -2.06
C GLN A 137 -16.95 6.04 -3.48
N ARG A 138 -15.98 6.95 -3.65
CA ARG A 138 -15.14 6.94 -4.85
C ARG A 138 -14.82 5.49 -5.20
N LYS A 139 -15.10 5.11 -6.44
CA LYS A 139 -14.87 3.77 -6.95
C LYS A 139 -13.36 3.54 -6.97
N SER A 140 -12.81 3.08 -5.85
CA SER A 140 -11.44 2.61 -5.74
C SER A 140 -11.25 1.50 -6.76
N ASP A 141 -10.32 1.67 -7.70
CA ASP A 141 -10.03 0.67 -8.73
C ASP A 141 -9.40 -0.60 -8.14
N PHE A 142 -8.94 -0.52 -6.88
CA PHE A 142 -8.43 -1.63 -6.10
C PHE A 142 -9.28 -1.86 -4.84
N SER A 143 -9.61 -3.12 -4.53
CA SER A 143 -10.36 -3.51 -3.34
C SER A 143 -9.99 -4.94 -2.96
N ILE A 144 -10.01 -5.23 -1.66
CA ILE A 144 -9.62 -6.53 -1.12
C ILE A 144 -10.80 -7.12 -0.36
N TYR A 145 -11.09 -8.40 -0.60
CA TYR A 145 -12.09 -9.18 0.12
C TYR A 145 -11.45 -10.53 0.46
N ILE A 146 -11.63 -10.99 1.69
CA ILE A 146 -11.09 -12.27 2.15
C ILE A 146 -12.26 -13.15 2.53
N TYR A 147 -12.22 -14.39 2.07
CA TYR A 147 -13.22 -15.41 2.39
C TYR A 147 -12.52 -16.62 2.98
N LYS A 148 -13.11 -17.15 4.05
CA LYS A 148 -12.70 -18.41 4.66
C LYS A 148 -13.95 -19.29 4.77
N ASP A 149 -13.87 -20.52 4.26
CA ASP A 149 -14.98 -21.47 4.29
C ASP A 149 -16.27 -20.86 3.70
N GLU A 150 -16.13 -20.17 2.56
CA GLU A 150 -17.19 -19.44 1.84
C GLU A 150 -17.85 -18.27 2.60
N ARG A 151 -17.38 -17.98 3.81
CA ARG A 151 -17.84 -16.84 4.62
C ARG A 151 -16.85 -15.70 4.49
N GLU A 152 -17.37 -14.48 4.39
CA GLU A 152 -16.54 -13.29 4.43
C GLU A 152 -15.78 -13.27 5.76
N PHE A 153 -14.45 -13.26 5.67
CA PHE A 153 -13.58 -13.11 6.81
C PHE A 153 -13.47 -11.60 7.07
N PRO A 154 -13.82 -11.12 8.28
CA PRO A 154 -13.74 -9.70 8.55
C PRO A 154 -12.29 -9.25 8.32
N LEU A 155 -12.13 -8.25 7.45
CA LEU A 155 -10.93 -7.44 7.52
C LEU A 155 -10.87 -6.88 8.94
N THR A 156 -9.68 -6.56 9.44
CA THR A 156 -9.51 -5.98 10.78
C THR A 156 -10.10 -4.56 10.84
N GLU A 157 -11.42 -4.44 10.64
CA GLU A 157 -12.22 -3.21 10.61
C GLU A 157 -12.08 -2.49 11.95
N GLU A 158 -12.13 -3.23 13.06
CA GLU A 158 -11.96 -2.68 14.42
C GLU A 158 -10.62 -1.96 14.60
N HIS A 159 -9.51 -2.52 14.10
CA HIS A 159 -8.20 -1.87 14.18
C HIS A 159 -8.08 -0.69 13.20
N GLN A 160 -8.79 -0.72 12.06
CA GLN A 160 -8.78 0.39 11.12
C GLN A 160 -9.61 1.57 11.61
N GLU A 161 -10.80 1.34 12.16
CA GLU A 161 -11.65 2.38 12.73
C GLU A 161 -10.95 3.05 13.91
N GLU A 162 -10.34 2.27 14.79
CA GLU A 162 -9.57 2.81 15.91
C GLU A 162 -8.33 3.59 15.42
N LEU A 163 -7.61 3.09 14.41
CA LEU A 163 -6.50 3.84 13.82
C LEU A 163 -6.96 5.16 13.23
N LEU A 164 -8.06 5.18 12.47
CA LEU A 164 -8.64 6.40 11.90
C LEU A 164 -9.06 7.39 12.98
N ARG A 165 -9.65 6.90 14.07
CA ARG A 165 -9.99 7.71 15.24
C ARG A 165 -8.74 8.33 15.87
N LEU A 166 -7.67 7.55 16.08
CA LEU A 166 -6.41 8.07 16.60
C LEU A 166 -5.79 9.12 15.67
N LEU A 167 -5.84 8.90 14.35
CA LEU A 167 -5.34 9.85 13.35
C LEU A 167 -6.06 11.20 13.43
N ASP A 168 -7.35 11.22 13.75
CA ASP A 168 -8.14 12.45 13.84
C ASP A 168 -8.05 13.13 15.22
N GLU A 169 -8.17 12.34 16.30
CA GLU A 169 -8.33 12.84 17.66
C GLU A 169 -7.00 13.02 18.41
N ARG A 170 -5.98 12.21 18.10
CA ARG A 170 -4.74 12.11 18.90
C ARG A 170 -3.49 12.59 18.19
N SER A 171 -3.57 12.93 16.90
CA SER A 171 -2.45 13.55 16.21
C SER A 171 -2.25 15.00 16.66
N VAL A 172 -0.99 15.40 16.80
CA VAL A 172 -0.56 16.75 17.16
C VAL A 172 -0.71 17.69 15.97
N PHE A 173 -0.34 17.20 14.78
CA PHE A 173 -0.48 17.91 13.52
C PHE A 173 -1.13 17.01 12.49
N ARG A 174 -2.10 17.57 11.75
CA ARG A 174 -2.73 16.93 10.60
C ARG A 174 -2.46 17.75 9.34
N ILE A 175 -1.77 17.13 8.39
CA ILE A 175 -1.56 17.65 7.05
C ILE A 175 -2.54 16.93 6.14
N ARG A 176 -3.54 17.67 5.64
CA ARG A 176 -4.60 17.16 4.78
C ARG A 176 -4.60 17.83 3.40
N ASP A 177 -5.20 17.15 2.43
CA ASP A 177 -5.38 17.64 1.05
C ASP A 177 -4.06 18.15 0.43
N GLY A 178 -2.96 17.46 0.76
CA GLY A 178 -1.64 17.83 0.31
C GLY A 178 -1.48 17.59 -1.18
N HIS A 179 -1.01 18.59 -1.90
CA HIS A 179 -0.70 18.52 -3.31
C HIS A 179 0.57 19.28 -3.62
N TYR A 180 1.55 18.57 -4.19
CA TYR A 180 2.71 19.17 -4.82
C TYR A 180 2.45 19.39 -6.32
N ASP A 181 2.56 20.64 -6.76
CA ASP A 181 2.49 21.02 -8.18
C ASP A 181 3.92 21.20 -8.71
N GLN A 182 4.35 20.28 -9.58
CA GLN A 182 5.69 20.28 -10.16
C GLN A 182 5.96 21.54 -11.00
N MET A 183 4.98 22.00 -11.78
CA MET A 183 5.15 23.15 -12.68
C MET A 183 5.33 24.45 -11.90
N LYS A 184 4.65 24.56 -10.75
CA LYS A 184 4.76 25.72 -9.86
C LYS A 184 5.86 25.58 -8.81
N GLY A 185 6.35 24.36 -8.57
CA GLY A 185 7.26 24.06 -7.46
C GLY A 185 6.64 24.39 -6.10
N GLU A 186 5.34 24.12 -5.94
CA GLU A 186 4.52 24.58 -4.82
C GLU A 186 3.80 23.41 -4.14
N PHE A 187 3.87 23.37 -2.81
CA PHE A 187 3.04 22.52 -1.96
C PHE A 187 1.84 23.32 -1.48
N ARG A 188 0.65 22.76 -1.63
CA ARG A 188 -0.60 23.27 -1.03
C ARG A 188 -1.18 22.19 -0.14
N PHE A 189 -1.60 22.55 1.06
CA PHE A 189 -2.16 21.60 2.03
C PHE A 189 -2.91 22.35 3.14
N LEU A 190 -3.70 21.63 3.91
CA LEU A 190 -4.31 22.08 5.15
C LEU A 190 -3.45 21.60 6.32
N LEU A 191 -2.97 22.51 7.17
CA LEU A 191 -2.34 22.18 8.45
C LEU A 191 -3.32 22.47 9.57
N ASP A 192 -3.84 21.43 10.20
CA ASP A 192 -4.91 21.53 11.22
C ASP A 192 -6.05 22.44 10.74
N ASP A 193 -6.55 22.14 9.54
CA ASP A 193 -7.63 22.85 8.83
C ASP A 193 -7.31 24.27 8.35
N GLN A 194 -6.07 24.74 8.57
CA GLN A 194 -5.62 26.03 8.06
C GLN A 194 -4.88 25.87 6.74
N PRO A 195 -5.30 26.57 5.66
CA PRO A 195 -4.63 26.47 4.37
C PRO A 195 -3.20 27.01 4.44
N ARG A 196 -2.28 26.24 3.87
CA ARG A 196 -0.86 26.56 3.76
C ARG A 196 -0.42 26.39 2.31
N VAL A 197 0.50 27.28 1.93
CA VAL A 197 1.20 27.25 0.65
C VAL A 197 2.67 27.41 0.94
N LEU A 198 3.50 26.50 0.44
CA LEU A 198 4.96 26.55 0.56
C LEU A 198 5.58 26.35 -0.82
N ARG A 199 6.44 27.26 -1.24
CA ARG A 199 7.18 27.13 -2.49
C ARG A 199 8.59 26.64 -2.21
N LEU A 200 9.14 25.86 -3.14
CA LEU A 200 10.54 25.41 -3.06
C LEU A 200 11.53 26.58 -3.02
N THR A 201 11.13 27.75 -3.53
CA THR A 201 11.91 28.99 -3.50
C THR A 201 11.78 29.78 -2.21
N ASP A 202 10.84 29.44 -1.32
CA ASP A 202 10.66 30.16 -0.07
C ASP A 202 11.87 29.92 0.83
N GLU A 203 12.38 30.98 1.48
CA GLU A 203 13.56 30.89 2.35
C GLU A 203 13.41 29.86 3.47
N LYS A 204 12.17 29.66 3.95
CA LYS A 204 11.82 28.63 4.95
C LYS A 204 12.09 27.20 4.47
N ILE A 205 12.11 26.96 3.17
CA ILE A 205 12.42 25.67 2.55
C ILE A 205 13.86 25.68 2.02
N SER A 206 14.20 26.68 1.20
CA SER A 206 15.51 26.74 0.56
C SER A 206 16.65 26.95 1.56
N GLY A 207 16.36 27.57 2.70
CA GLY A 207 17.31 27.75 3.80
C GLY A 207 17.57 26.49 4.62
N LEU A 208 16.75 25.44 4.50
CA LEU A 208 16.93 24.20 5.27
C LEU A 208 18.24 23.52 4.88
N THR A 209 19.03 23.13 5.87
CA THR A 209 20.32 22.44 5.67
C THR A 209 20.15 21.17 4.84
N ILE A 210 19.11 20.38 5.10
CA ILE A 210 18.82 19.17 4.33
C ILE A 210 18.48 19.46 2.86
N PHE A 211 17.69 20.51 2.62
CA PHE A 211 17.32 20.93 1.28
C PHE A 211 18.57 21.34 0.50
N ARG A 212 19.41 22.18 1.11
CA ARG A 212 20.68 22.62 0.52
C ARG A 212 21.59 21.44 0.21
N ARG A 213 21.82 20.55 1.18
CA ARG A 213 22.69 19.38 1.02
C ARG A 213 22.26 18.47 -0.13
N ARG A 214 20.94 18.32 -0.35
CA ARG A 214 20.39 17.36 -1.33
C ARG A 214 20.20 17.96 -2.72
N PHE A 215 19.83 19.24 -2.81
CA PHE A 215 19.45 19.87 -4.07
C PHE A 215 20.40 20.97 -4.54
N VAL A 216 21.30 21.46 -3.66
CA VAL A 216 22.29 22.48 -3.98
C VAL A 216 23.66 21.82 -4.06
N LYS A 217 24.25 21.74 -5.25
CA LYS A 217 25.61 21.22 -5.42
C LYS A 217 26.61 22.13 -4.70
N LYS A 218 27.69 21.53 -4.17
CA LYS A 218 28.78 22.24 -3.50
C LYS A 218 29.34 23.35 -4.42
N GLY A 219 29.07 24.61 -4.09
CA GLY A 219 29.52 25.78 -4.87
C GLY A 219 28.45 26.51 -5.70
N GLU A 220 27.23 25.98 -5.84
CA GLU A 220 26.12 26.71 -6.45
C GLU A 220 25.40 27.59 -5.41
N ARG A 221 25.22 28.89 -5.67
CA ARG A 221 24.29 29.71 -4.88
C ARG A 221 22.88 29.20 -5.14
N ILE A 222 22.03 29.25 -4.12
CA ILE A 222 20.57 29.05 -4.27
C ILE A 222 20.06 30.21 -5.13
N LYS A 223 20.14 30.06 -6.44
CA LYS A 223 19.35 30.85 -7.35
C LYS A 223 17.96 30.24 -7.29
N GLY A 224 17.06 30.90 -6.57
CA GLY A 224 15.66 30.80 -6.97
C GLY A 224 15.59 31.12 -8.47
N ARG A 225 14.84 30.33 -9.24
CA ARG A 225 14.56 30.54 -10.69
C ARG A 225 15.58 30.06 -11.73
N ASP A 226 16.13 28.85 -11.62
CA ASP A 226 16.83 28.23 -12.77
C ASP A 226 15.94 27.29 -13.62
N GLY A 227 14.62 27.32 -13.45
CA GLY A 227 13.71 26.45 -14.23
C GLY A 227 13.90 24.95 -13.98
N ARG A 228 14.60 24.58 -12.89
CA ARG A 228 14.82 23.18 -12.52
C ARG A 228 13.52 22.59 -11.99
N ILE A 229 12.86 21.82 -12.85
CA ILE A 229 11.69 21.01 -12.53
C ILE A 229 12.17 19.83 -11.65
N THR A 230 11.43 19.46 -10.61
CA THR A 230 11.73 18.23 -9.85
C THR A 230 11.73 17.02 -10.78
N SER A 231 12.59 16.04 -10.51
CA SER A 231 12.62 14.79 -11.28
C SER A 231 11.34 13.97 -11.14
N CYS A 232 10.56 14.20 -10.09
CA CYS A 232 9.22 13.65 -9.90
C CYS A 232 8.14 14.61 -10.41
N GLY A 233 7.05 14.02 -10.93
CA GLY A 233 5.83 14.73 -11.27
C GLY A 233 5.06 15.24 -10.06
N SER A 234 3.95 15.93 -10.30
CA SER A 234 3.00 16.31 -9.25
C SER A 234 2.49 15.08 -8.49
N PHE A 235 2.29 15.21 -7.18
CA PHE A 235 1.80 14.13 -6.33
C PHE A 235 0.94 14.68 -5.19
N ARG A 236 0.14 13.79 -4.60
CA ARG A 236 -0.66 14.07 -3.41
C ARG A 236 0.00 13.48 -2.17
N PHE A 237 -0.26 14.07 -1.01
CA PHE A 237 0.27 13.61 0.27
C PHE A 237 -0.66 13.94 1.43
N ASN A 238 -0.60 13.16 2.50
CA ASN A 238 -1.29 13.39 3.78
C ASN A 238 -0.44 12.85 4.93
N PHE A 239 -0.37 13.57 6.05
CA PHE A 239 0.39 13.15 7.23
C PHE A 239 -0.39 13.41 8.51
N SER A 240 -0.30 12.46 9.44
CA SER A 240 -0.66 12.63 10.85
C SER A 240 0.57 12.40 11.70
N ILE A 241 0.89 13.39 12.55
CA ILE A 241 2.07 13.36 13.40
C ILE A 241 1.65 13.18 14.86
N PHE A 242 2.31 12.26 15.56
CA PHE A 242 1.99 11.88 16.93
C PHE A 242 3.11 12.20 17.92
N ASP A 243 2.74 12.58 19.14
CA ASP A 243 3.69 12.69 20.25
C ASP A 243 3.73 11.39 21.05
N PHE A 244 4.83 10.65 20.91
CA PHE A 244 5.05 9.39 21.62
C PHE A 244 5.64 9.58 23.02
N SER A 245 5.97 10.83 23.39
CA SER A 245 6.51 11.20 24.68
C SER A 245 5.56 10.82 25.82
N PRO A 246 6.06 10.29 26.95
CA PRO A 246 5.23 10.12 28.14
C PRO A 246 4.77 11.45 28.75
N GLN A 247 5.41 12.58 28.39
CA GLN A 247 5.02 13.93 28.80
C GLN A 247 4.08 14.63 27.80
N ALA A 248 3.57 13.93 26.79
CA ALA A 248 2.62 14.51 25.84
C ALA A 248 1.39 15.11 26.58
N PRO A 249 0.88 16.28 26.15
CA PRO A 249 -0.34 16.85 26.71
C PRO A 249 -1.50 15.87 26.65
N GLU A 250 -2.42 15.91 27.63
CA GLU A 250 -3.50 14.92 27.77
C GLU A 250 -4.35 14.73 26.50
N LYS A 251 -4.53 15.79 25.71
CA LYS A 251 -5.21 15.75 24.41
C LYS A 251 -4.53 14.78 23.42
N TYR A 252 -3.21 14.78 23.36
CA TYR A 252 -2.40 14.01 22.39
C TYR A 252 -1.78 12.75 23.00
N LYS A 253 -2.10 12.46 24.26
CA LYS A 253 -1.50 11.36 24.99
C LYS A 253 -1.96 10.03 24.42
N LEU A 254 -0.98 9.17 24.19
CA LEU A 254 -1.16 7.83 23.66
C LEU A 254 -0.86 6.81 24.74
N ASP A 255 -1.73 5.82 24.90
CA ASP A 255 -1.48 4.68 25.77
C ASP A 255 -0.60 3.63 25.09
N ARG A 256 -0.40 2.46 25.72
CA ARG A 256 0.42 1.39 25.17
C ARG A 256 -0.24 0.71 23.95
N ALA A 257 -1.55 0.58 23.93
CA ALA A 257 -2.31 -0.01 22.85
C ALA A 257 -2.30 0.91 21.62
N ASP A 258 -2.51 2.21 21.81
CA ASP A 258 -2.46 3.23 20.76
C ASP A 258 -1.10 3.21 20.05
N LYS A 259 -0.02 3.24 20.83
CA LYS A 259 1.35 3.19 20.28
C LYS A 259 1.61 1.90 19.51
N LYS A 260 1.06 0.76 19.96
CA LYS A 260 1.19 -0.52 19.27
C LYS A 260 0.42 -0.53 17.95
N LEU A 261 -0.72 0.16 17.89
CA LEU A 261 -1.54 0.28 16.69
C LEU A 261 -0.92 1.25 15.67
N ILE A 262 -0.34 2.37 16.11
CA ILE A 262 0.23 3.40 15.23
C ILE A 262 1.57 3.00 14.63
N LYS A 263 2.52 2.46 15.43
CA LYS A 263 3.91 2.19 15.01
C LYS A 263 4.11 1.40 13.71
N PRO A 264 3.28 0.38 13.39
CA PRO A 264 3.41 -0.34 12.13
C PRO A 264 3.07 0.50 10.89
N HIS A 265 2.46 1.66 11.06
CA HIS A 265 2.12 2.59 10.01
C HIS A 265 3.16 3.71 9.94
N ARG A 266 3.67 3.93 8.73
CA ARG A 266 4.71 4.92 8.42
C ARG A 266 4.27 5.73 7.21
N VAL A 267 5.21 6.46 6.60
CA VAL A 267 4.98 7.11 5.31
C VAL A 267 5.10 6.09 4.18
N TYR A 268 3.96 5.74 3.60
CA TYR A 268 3.85 4.81 2.49
C TYR A 268 3.91 5.54 1.14
N LEU A 269 4.33 4.84 0.09
CA LEU A 269 4.20 5.34 -1.29
C LEU A 269 3.07 4.59 -1.98
N TYR A 270 2.15 5.32 -2.61
CA TYR A 270 1.10 4.75 -3.43
C TYR A 270 1.28 5.13 -4.89
N ARG A 271 0.93 4.21 -5.78
CA ARG A 271 0.82 4.44 -7.21
C ARG A 271 -0.46 3.78 -7.70
N ASP A 272 -1.31 4.54 -8.39
CA ASP A 272 -2.60 4.06 -8.90
C ASP A 272 -3.43 3.39 -7.77
N ASP A 273 -3.47 4.04 -6.60
CA ASP A 273 -4.15 3.60 -5.36
C ASP A 273 -3.68 2.24 -4.79
N ILE A 274 -2.49 1.78 -5.18
CA ILE A 274 -1.86 0.56 -4.65
C ILE A 274 -0.53 0.92 -4.00
N ARG A 275 -0.29 0.43 -2.79
CA ARG A 275 0.98 0.63 -2.08
C ARG A 275 2.15 0.00 -2.84
N VAL A 276 3.23 0.75 -2.98
CA VAL A 276 4.48 0.32 -3.59
C VAL A 276 5.46 -0.10 -2.51
N TYR A 277 5.75 -1.40 -2.43
CA TYR A 277 6.81 -1.93 -1.56
C TYR A 277 8.21 -1.64 -2.14
N PRO A 278 9.25 -1.49 -1.30
CA PRO A 278 9.26 -1.59 0.16
C PRO A 278 8.98 -0.25 0.89
N TYR A 279 8.59 0.81 0.17
CA TYR A 279 8.50 2.15 0.73
C TYR A 279 7.57 2.23 1.97
N GLY A 280 8.19 2.57 3.10
CA GLY A 280 7.56 2.70 4.41
C GLY A 280 7.47 1.41 5.21
N GLU A 281 8.16 0.34 4.80
CA GLU A 281 8.44 -0.81 5.67
C GLU A 281 9.36 -0.41 6.84
N GLN A 282 9.38 -1.24 7.89
CA GLN A 282 10.08 -0.90 9.13
C GLN A 282 11.61 -0.78 8.94
N ASP A 283 12.15 -1.56 8.02
CA ASP A 283 13.56 -1.63 7.66
C ASP A 283 13.92 -0.75 6.45
N ASP A 284 12.96 -0.06 5.84
CA ASP A 284 13.17 0.82 4.69
C ASP A 284 13.00 2.31 5.04
N ASP A 285 14.09 2.96 5.46
CA ASP A 285 14.17 4.40 5.69
C ASP A 285 14.33 5.19 4.37
N TRP A 286 13.38 5.02 3.46
CA TRP A 286 13.46 5.55 2.10
C TRP A 286 13.47 7.10 2.03
N LEU A 287 12.85 7.76 3.02
CA LEU A 287 12.91 9.21 3.20
C LEU A 287 14.19 9.68 3.90
N LYS A 288 14.98 8.75 4.45
CA LYS A 288 16.20 8.99 5.23
C LYS A 288 15.97 9.75 6.54
N ILE A 289 14.75 9.72 7.07
CA ILE A 289 14.37 10.49 8.26
C ILE A 289 15.12 9.95 9.48
N ASP A 290 15.14 8.63 9.68
CA ASP A 290 15.81 8.03 10.84
C ASP A 290 17.34 8.19 10.73
N THR A 291 17.88 8.02 9.52
CA THR A 291 19.30 8.24 9.22
C THR A 291 19.71 9.68 9.49
N ASP A 292 18.96 10.66 9.00
CA ASP A 292 19.25 12.08 9.20
C ASP A 292 19.04 12.50 10.65
N ARG A 293 18.06 11.92 11.35
CA ARG A 293 17.86 12.11 12.80
C ARG A 293 19.09 11.66 13.60
N GLY A 294 19.71 10.54 13.23
CA GLY A 294 20.90 10.01 13.89
C GLY A 294 22.21 10.72 13.53
N THR A 295 22.30 11.31 12.33
CA THR A 295 23.57 11.87 11.80
C THR A 295 23.64 13.39 11.77
N VAL A 296 22.50 14.08 11.69
CA VAL A 296 22.43 15.55 11.61
C VAL A 296 22.09 16.12 12.99
N ALA A 297 20.83 15.98 13.42
CA ALA A 297 20.38 16.44 14.72
C ALA A 297 19.02 15.83 15.07
N ALA A 298 18.93 15.09 16.16
CA ALA A 298 17.69 14.40 16.53
C ALA A 298 16.49 15.33 16.76
N LYS A 299 16.74 16.61 17.06
CA LYS A 299 15.70 17.63 17.30
C LYS A 299 15.11 18.22 16.02
N GLU A 300 15.78 18.08 14.89
CA GLU A 300 15.34 18.65 13.60
C GLU A 300 14.41 17.70 12.82
N PHE A 301 14.32 16.44 13.22
CA PHE A 301 13.58 15.40 12.52
C PHE A 301 12.61 14.70 13.48
N LEU A 302 11.38 14.48 13.02
CA LEU A 302 10.45 13.56 13.69
C LEU A 302 10.92 12.12 13.46
N SER A 303 10.62 11.20 14.38
CA SER A 303 10.86 9.77 14.14
C SER A 303 9.88 9.23 13.09
N ASN A 304 10.29 8.27 12.25
CA ASN A 304 9.36 7.59 11.34
C ASN A 304 8.18 6.94 12.09
N ASP A 305 8.40 6.43 13.30
CA ASP A 305 7.35 5.83 14.15
C ASP A 305 6.29 6.85 14.61
N GLN A 306 6.55 8.15 14.47
CA GLN A 306 5.64 9.22 14.86
C GLN A 306 4.83 9.77 13.68
N ILE A 307 5.09 9.32 12.46
CA ILE A 307 4.47 9.85 11.24
C ILE A 307 3.71 8.74 10.54
N VAL A 308 2.40 8.89 10.42
CA VAL A 308 1.57 8.04 9.57
C VAL A 308 1.13 8.85 8.37
N GLY A 309 1.29 8.33 7.15
CA GLY A 309 0.94 9.10 5.97
C GLY A 309 1.27 8.44 4.64
N TRP A 310 1.12 9.23 3.59
CA TRP A 310 1.56 8.95 2.22
C TRP A 310 1.76 10.22 1.43
#